data_AF-A0A1M3I8S7-F1
#
_entry.id   AF-A0A1M3I8S7-F1
#
_cell.length_a   1.000
_cell.length_b   1.000
_cell.length_c   1.000
_cell.angle_alpha   90.00
_cell.angle_beta   90.00
_cell.angle_gamma   90.00
#
_symmetry.space_group_name_H-M   'P 1'
#
loop_
_entity.id
_entity.type
_entity.pdbx_description
1 polymer ?
#
loop_
_entity_poly.entity_id
_entity_poly.type
_entity_poly.pdbx_seq_one_letter_code
_entity_poly.pdbx_strand_id
1 'polypeptide(L)'
;MLVPLAALVLGMPVAVSAHEGHKENKSDAEMAQMESHDAAGEHDVQKEASHVTNGDGPQEAVAEQPTPEQALAAAIAENRATSAGDFLGRLHPIAAHFPIALLLMAALAELLLILRPSLALETTVRFLVAGGAGGAVIAALLGWFAAGWRLSDKSQTLGLHRWNGTAIAGFALVATGLAFRSHNRTGLRFALAVLAIALVAQGYLGGEMVFGLNHLGIR
;
A
#
# COMPACT_ATOMS: atom_id res chain seq x y z
N MET A 1 10.47 -33.68 32.65
CA MET A 1 9.80 -33.22 31.41
C MET A 1 10.76 -33.57 30.28
N LEU A 2 10.47 -34.55 29.41
CA LEU A 2 9.39 -34.58 28.39
C LEU A 2 9.55 -33.37 27.44
N VAL A 3 10.10 -33.47 26.21
CA VAL A 3 9.85 -34.39 25.04
C VAL A 3 8.50 -34.07 24.38
N PRO A 4 8.32 -34.11 23.04
CA PRO A 4 9.25 -34.32 21.90
C PRO A 4 9.48 -33.01 21.09
N LEU A 5 9.81 -32.89 19.79
CA LEU A 5 10.17 -33.78 18.65
C LEU A 5 11.05 -32.97 17.63
N ALA A 6 11.53 -33.59 16.54
CA ALA A 6 11.90 -32.90 15.29
C ALA A 6 10.78 -33.06 14.23
N ALA A 7 10.71 -32.16 13.24
CA ALA A 7 9.74 -32.25 12.13
C ALA A 7 10.44 -32.44 10.77
N LEU A 8 10.21 -33.58 10.13
CA LEU A 8 10.69 -33.90 8.79
C LEU A 8 9.77 -33.24 7.74
N VAL A 9 10.31 -32.37 6.88
CA VAL A 9 9.55 -31.82 5.75
C VAL A 9 9.64 -32.78 4.57
N LEU A 10 8.60 -33.60 4.39
CA LEU A 10 8.32 -34.26 3.11
C LEU A 10 7.70 -33.25 2.15
N GLY A 11 8.10 -33.29 0.87
CA GLY A 11 7.78 -32.24 -0.10
C GLY A 11 6.80 -32.65 -1.20
N MET A 12 6.37 -31.62 -1.95
CA MET A 12 5.59 -31.67 -3.20
C MET A 12 4.11 -32.08 -3.07
N PRO A 13 3.24 -31.69 -4.04
CA PRO A 13 3.50 -30.95 -5.27
C PRO A 13 3.10 -29.47 -5.23
N VAL A 14 3.52 -28.73 -6.27
CA VAL A 14 3.07 -27.35 -6.53
C VAL A 14 1.63 -27.36 -7.03
N ALA A 15 0.73 -26.65 -6.34
CA ALA A 15 -0.61 -26.36 -6.81
C ALA A 15 -0.75 -24.84 -7.01
N VAL A 16 -1.12 -24.41 -8.22
CA VAL A 16 -1.27 -22.99 -8.58
C VAL A 16 -2.50 -22.41 -7.90
N SER A 17 -2.31 -21.50 -6.94
CA SER A 17 -3.41 -20.89 -6.16
C SER A 17 -3.03 -19.54 -5.53
N ALA A 18 -2.73 -18.54 -6.37
CA ALA A 18 -2.78 -17.10 -6.08
C ALA A 18 -2.19 -16.32 -7.29
N HIS A 19 -3.04 -15.66 -8.08
CA HIS A 19 -2.58 -14.85 -9.23
C HIS A 19 -2.07 -13.45 -8.82
N GLU A 20 -2.51 -12.95 -7.65
CA GLU A 20 -2.47 -11.51 -7.30
C GLU A 20 -1.69 -11.16 -6.01
N GLY A 21 -0.91 -12.08 -5.41
CA GLY A 21 -0.26 -11.92 -4.10
C GLY A 21 0.92 -10.93 -4.02
N HIS A 22 0.79 -9.76 -4.64
CA HIS A 22 1.85 -8.97 -5.29
C HIS A 22 2.54 -9.76 -6.43
N LYS A 23 2.77 -9.14 -7.60
CA LYS A 23 3.67 -9.69 -8.63
C LYS A 23 5.12 -9.62 -8.10
N GLU A 24 5.51 -10.63 -7.33
CA GLU A 24 6.36 -10.47 -6.14
C GLU A 24 7.55 -9.49 -6.24
N ASN A 25 7.26 -8.24 -5.82
CA ASN A 25 8.22 -7.33 -5.21
C ASN A 25 9.43 -7.10 -6.13
N LYS A 26 9.21 -6.37 -7.24
CA LYS A 26 10.10 -6.32 -8.42
C LYS A 26 10.60 -4.91 -8.72
N SER A 27 11.74 -4.82 -9.40
CA SER A 27 12.07 -3.67 -10.24
C SER A 27 12.78 -4.14 -11.50
N ASP A 28 12.25 -3.73 -12.65
CA ASP A 28 12.94 -3.63 -13.95
C ASP A 28 12.29 -2.41 -14.63
N ALA A 29 12.66 -1.20 -14.17
CA ALA A 29 11.83 0.02 -14.28
C ALA A 29 10.37 -0.20 -13.79
N GLU A 30 10.23 -0.91 -12.66
CA GLU A 30 8.97 -1.50 -12.15
C GLU A 30 8.10 -2.16 -13.24
N MET A 31 8.77 -2.94 -14.10
CA MET A 31 8.24 -3.62 -15.29
C MET A 31 7.78 -2.61 -16.36
N ALA A 32 8.67 -1.68 -16.75
CA ALA A 32 8.42 -0.64 -17.75
C ALA A 32 7.12 0.16 -17.52
N GLN A 33 6.91 0.68 -16.30
CA GLN A 33 5.66 1.32 -15.87
C GLN A 33 4.41 0.45 -16.17
N MET A 34 4.54 -0.86 -15.95
CA MET A 34 3.51 -1.88 -16.22
C MET A 34 2.97 -1.82 -17.67
N GLU A 35 3.88 -1.60 -18.63
CA GLU A 35 3.65 -1.68 -20.07
C GLU A 35 2.71 -0.59 -20.65
N SER A 36 2.94 0.66 -20.25
CA SER A 36 2.31 1.86 -20.83
C SER A 36 0.78 1.92 -20.73
N HIS A 37 0.26 1.62 -19.53
CA HIS A 37 -1.10 1.99 -19.11
C HIS A 37 -2.26 1.26 -19.82
N ASP A 38 -2.01 0.08 -20.38
CA ASP A 38 -2.98 -0.83 -21.04
C ASP A 38 -3.74 -0.22 -22.24
N ALA A 39 -2.99 0.26 -23.26
CA ALA A 39 -3.45 0.42 -24.64
C ALA A 39 -4.79 1.19 -24.87
N ALA A 40 -5.10 2.14 -23.98
CA ALA A 40 -6.33 2.93 -23.99
C ALA A 40 -6.00 4.44 -23.84
N GLY A 41 -6.86 5.38 -24.25
CA GLY A 41 -8.18 5.19 -24.89
C GLY A 41 -8.11 4.65 -26.33
N GLU A 42 -9.24 4.11 -26.77
CA GLU A 42 -9.45 3.55 -28.11
C GLU A 42 -8.98 4.51 -29.20
N HIS A 43 -8.04 4.09 -30.05
CA HIS A 43 -7.65 4.92 -31.20
C HIS A 43 -8.66 4.76 -32.34
N ASP A 44 -9.64 5.65 -32.26
CA ASP A 44 -10.78 5.90 -33.12
C ASP A 44 -10.60 5.57 -34.62
N VAL A 45 -11.62 4.92 -35.18
CA VAL A 45 -11.91 4.64 -36.60
C VAL A 45 -10.80 4.89 -37.64
N GLN A 46 -10.19 3.81 -38.14
CA GLN A 46 -9.57 3.80 -39.47
C GLN A 46 -10.17 2.69 -40.35
N LYS A 47 -11.04 3.10 -41.27
CA LYS A 47 -11.57 2.29 -42.37
C LYS A 47 -10.50 2.05 -43.44
N GLU A 48 -10.65 0.92 -44.14
CA GLU A 48 -10.15 0.63 -45.51
C GLU A 48 -8.61 0.61 -45.71
N ALA A 49 -8.01 -0.28 -46.51
CA ALA A 49 -8.47 -1.56 -47.07
C ALA A 49 -7.24 -2.31 -47.65
N SER A 50 -7.27 -3.64 -47.73
CA SER A 50 -6.65 -4.39 -48.84
C SER A 50 -7.05 -5.88 -48.86
N HIS A 51 -6.99 -6.46 -50.04
CA HIS A 51 -7.51 -7.77 -50.46
C HIS A 51 -6.35 -8.75 -50.70
N VAL A 52 -6.53 -10.07 -50.47
CA VAL A 52 -6.04 -11.24 -51.26
C VAL A 52 -6.16 -12.57 -50.45
N THR A 53 -7.16 -13.36 -50.83
CA THR A 53 -7.31 -14.84 -50.87
C THR A 53 -6.47 -15.83 -50.02
N ASN A 54 -7.22 -16.78 -49.43
CA ASN A 54 -7.02 -18.25 -49.39
C ASN A 54 -5.90 -18.91 -48.56
N GLY A 55 -6.31 -19.87 -47.71
CA GLY A 55 -5.50 -20.96 -47.18
C GLY A 55 -6.32 -21.85 -46.23
N ASP A 56 -6.39 -23.15 -46.48
CA ASP A 56 -7.05 -24.10 -45.56
C ASP A 56 -6.22 -24.24 -44.27
N GLY A 57 -6.85 -23.92 -43.13
CA GLY A 57 -6.28 -24.11 -41.79
C GLY A 57 -7.19 -24.99 -40.93
N PRO A 58 -6.66 -25.61 -39.86
CA PRO A 58 -7.51 -26.28 -38.86
C PRO A 58 -8.55 -25.30 -38.32
N GLN A 59 -9.77 -25.79 -38.06
CA GLN A 59 -10.75 -25.02 -37.29
C GLN A 59 -10.23 -24.92 -35.85
N GLU A 60 -9.52 -23.84 -35.55
CA GLU A 60 -9.31 -23.40 -34.18
C GLU A 60 -10.69 -23.27 -33.53
N ALA A 61 -10.91 -24.01 -32.45
CA ALA A 61 -12.15 -23.91 -31.70
C ALA A 61 -12.25 -22.48 -31.17
N VAL A 62 -13.16 -21.68 -31.74
CA VAL A 62 -13.39 -20.30 -31.32
C VAL A 62 -13.77 -20.35 -29.84
N ALA A 63 -12.83 -20.00 -28.98
CA ALA A 63 -13.01 -20.02 -27.54
C ALA A 63 -14.13 -19.01 -27.22
N GLU A 64 -15.29 -19.53 -26.84
CA GLU A 64 -16.49 -18.74 -26.59
C GLU A 64 -16.17 -17.77 -25.44
N GLN A 65 -16.04 -16.48 -25.80
CA GLN A 65 -15.60 -15.46 -24.86
C GLN A 65 -16.57 -15.41 -23.69
N PRO A 66 -16.09 -15.51 -22.43
CA PRO A 66 -16.96 -15.61 -21.28
C PRO A 66 -17.86 -14.37 -21.22
N THR A 67 -19.16 -14.60 -21.00
CA THR A 67 -20.11 -13.51 -20.82
C THR A 67 -19.68 -12.61 -19.65
N PRO A 68 -20.06 -11.32 -19.62
CA PRO A 68 -19.66 -10.41 -18.53
C PRO A 68 -20.03 -10.92 -17.13
N GLU A 69 -21.11 -11.70 -17.00
CA GLU A 69 -21.51 -12.34 -15.74
C GLU A 69 -20.57 -13.50 -15.35
N GLN A 70 -20.16 -14.35 -16.31
CA GLN A 70 -19.17 -15.41 -16.07
C GLN A 70 -17.79 -14.84 -15.74
N ALA A 71 -17.37 -13.77 -16.43
CA ALA A 71 -16.12 -13.07 -16.13
C ALA A 71 -16.13 -12.44 -14.73
N LEU A 72 -17.23 -11.78 -14.34
CA LEU A 72 -17.41 -11.23 -13.00
C LEU A 72 -17.43 -12.33 -11.93
N ALA A 73 -18.11 -13.45 -12.17
CA ALA A 73 -18.16 -14.58 -11.26
C ALA A 73 -16.78 -15.23 -11.06
N ALA A 74 -15.96 -15.31 -12.13
CA ALA A 74 -14.58 -15.77 -12.06
C ALA A 74 -13.71 -14.82 -11.23
N ALA A 75 -13.74 -13.50 -11.50
CA ALA A 75 -12.99 -12.51 -10.75
C ALA A 75 -13.36 -12.48 -9.26
N ILE A 76 -14.65 -12.61 -8.92
CA ILE A 76 -15.13 -12.72 -7.53
C ILE A 76 -14.68 -14.02 -6.86
N ALA A 77 -14.47 -15.10 -7.62
CA ALA A 77 -13.97 -16.36 -7.09
C ALA A 77 -12.44 -16.34 -6.88
N GLU A 78 -11.70 -15.70 -7.78
CA GLU A 78 -10.25 -15.51 -7.74
C GLU A 78 -9.83 -14.55 -6.62
N ASN A 79 -10.51 -13.41 -6.47
CA ASN A 79 -10.14 -12.39 -5.49
C ASN A 79 -10.50 -12.78 -4.04
N ARG A 80 -10.98 -14.00 -3.75
CA ARG A 80 -11.34 -14.41 -2.38
C ARG A 80 -10.12 -14.43 -1.45
N ALA A 81 -10.33 -14.04 -0.19
CA ALA A 81 -9.29 -14.11 0.82
C ALA A 81 -8.90 -15.57 1.09
N THR A 82 -7.63 -15.89 0.86
CA THR A 82 -7.06 -17.25 0.93
C THR A 82 -6.69 -17.67 2.36
N SER A 83 -6.45 -16.69 3.24
CA SER A 83 -6.07 -16.90 4.63
C SER A 83 -6.44 -15.71 5.51
N ALA A 84 -6.37 -15.89 6.83
CA ALA A 84 -6.53 -14.77 7.78
C ALA A 84 -5.41 -13.71 7.63
N GLY A 85 -4.20 -14.10 7.23
CA GLY A 85 -3.10 -13.16 6.98
C GLY A 85 -3.34 -12.31 5.73
N ASP A 86 -3.81 -12.93 4.65
CA ASP A 86 -4.24 -12.25 3.42
C ASP A 86 -5.38 -11.26 3.72
N PHE A 87 -6.43 -11.71 4.43
CA PHE A 87 -7.52 -10.83 4.87
C PHE A 87 -7.04 -9.64 5.71
N LEU A 88 -6.13 -9.84 6.67
CA LEU A 88 -5.55 -8.74 7.46
C LEU A 88 -4.70 -7.80 6.60
N GLY A 89 -3.91 -8.32 5.66
CA GLY A 89 -3.16 -7.51 4.70
C GLY A 89 -4.05 -6.58 3.87
N ARG A 90 -5.19 -7.09 3.39
CA ARG A 90 -6.19 -6.31 2.63
C ARG A 90 -6.86 -5.19 3.42
N LEU A 91 -6.81 -5.22 4.76
CA LEU A 91 -7.31 -4.12 5.60
C LEU A 91 -6.31 -2.96 5.74
N HIS A 92 -5.04 -3.14 5.34
CA HIS A 92 -4.00 -2.10 5.47
C HIS A 92 -4.38 -0.76 4.82
N PRO A 93 -4.87 -0.67 3.57
CA PRO A 93 -5.18 0.62 2.94
C PRO A 93 -6.27 1.39 3.71
N ILE A 94 -7.30 0.69 4.18
CA ILE A 94 -8.38 1.28 4.99
C ILE A 94 -7.81 1.80 6.32
N ALA A 95 -7.01 0.99 7.01
CA ALA A 95 -6.40 1.35 8.28
C ALA A 95 -5.40 2.51 8.18
N ALA A 96 -4.74 2.70 7.04
CA ALA A 96 -3.75 3.75 6.81
C ALA A 96 -4.34 5.18 6.76
N HIS A 97 -5.59 5.35 6.31
CA HIS A 97 -6.20 6.67 6.17
C HIS A 97 -6.37 7.42 7.51
N PHE A 98 -6.76 6.69 8.57
CA PHE A 98 -7.04 7.27 9.88
C PHE A 98 -5.82 7.92 10.55
N PRO A 99 -4.63 7.27 10.68
CA PRO A 99 -3.46 7.90 11.25
C PRO A 99 -2.88 9.02 10.37
N ILE A 100 -2.98 8.93 9.04
CA ILE A 100 -2.58 10.04 8.15
C ILE A 100 -3.38 11.30 8.50
N ALA A 101 -4.71 11.19 8.57
CA ALA A 101 -5.58 12.31 8.92
C ALA A 101 -5.29 12.86 10.33
N LEU A 102 -5.19 11.99 11.34
CA LEU A 102 -4.97 12.43 12.73
C LEU A 102 -3.60 13.08 12.95
N LEU A 103 -2.52 12.54 12.38
CA LEU A 103 -1.17 13.08 12.57
C LEU A 103 -0.95 14.39 11.79
N LEU A 104 -1.53 14.53 10.59
CA LEU A 104 -1.52 15.80 9.86
C LEU A 104 -2.36 16.87 10.58
N MET A 105 -3.52 16.52 11.10
CA MET A 105 -4.33 17.43 11.92
C MET A 105 -3.65 17.80 13.24
N ALA A 106 -2.86 16.90 13.84
CA ALA A 106 -2.04 17.22 15.01
C ALA A 106 -0.94 18.24 14.68
N ALA A 107 -0.24 18.07 13.55
CA ALA A 107 0.77 19.02 13.08
C ALA A 107 0.15 20.40 12.78
N LEU A 108 -1.02 20.43 12.14
CA LEU A 108 -1.78 21.67 11.91
C LEU A 108 -2.23 22.34 13.21
N ALA A 109 -2.75 21.59 14.18
CA ALA A 109 -3.17 22.13 15.47
C ALA A 109 -1.99 22.66 16.31
N GLU A 110 -0.81 22.03 16.25
CA GLU A 110 0.41 22.54 16.88
C GLU A 110 0.95 23.79 16.16
N LEU A 111 0.86 23.85 14.82
CA LEU A 111 1.18 25.07 14.05
C LEU A 111 0.24 26.23 14.42
N LEU A 112 -1.06 25.96 14.58
CA LEU A 112 -2.02 26.96 15.06
C LEU A 112 -1.72 27.43 16.49
N LEU A 113 -1.18 26.57 17.37
CA LEU A 113 -0.68 26.97 18.69
C LEU A 113 0.59 27.83 18.63
N ILE A 114 1.46 27.64 17.62
CA ILE A 114 2.62 28.53 17.39
C ILE A 114 2.15 29.91 16.93
N LEU A 115 1.20 29.96 15.98
CA LEU A 115 0.70 31.21 15.39
C LEU A 115 -0.28 31.97 16.29
N ARG A 116 -1.06 31.25 17.12
CA ARG A 116 -2.08 31.80 18.03
C ARG A 116 -2.15 30.98 19.33
N PRO A 117 -1.25 31.22 20.31
CA PRO A 117 -1.20 30.48 21.57
C PRO A 117 -2.52 30.50 22.38
N SER A 118 -3.36 31.52 22.19
CA SER A 118 -4.66 31.66 22.85
C SER A 118 -5.73 30.64 22.42
N LEU A 119 -5.48 29.82 21.38
CA LEU A 119 -6.44 28.81 20.91
C LEU A 119 -6.57 27.57 21.81
N ALA A 120 -5.67 27.38 22.80
CA ALA A 120 -5.75 26.32 23.81
C ALA A 120 -5.88 24.86 23.30
N LEU A 121 -5.51 24.59 22.04
CA LEU A 121 -5.62 23.28 21.36
C LEU A 121 -4.71 22.17 21.93
N GLU A 122 -4.05 22.39 23.07
CA GLU A 122 -3.00 21.50 23.58
C GLU A 122 -3.49 20.08 23.88
N THR A 123 -4.70 19.98 24.44
CA THR A 123 -5.41 18.72 24.69
C THR A 123 -5.86 18.08 23.38
N THR A 124 -6.29 18.87 22.40
CA THR A 124 -6.64 18.39 21.05
C THR A 124 -5.43 17.76 20.37
N VAL A 125 -4.26 18.43 20.39
CA VAL A 125 -3.00 17.87 19.89
C VAL A 125 -2.67 16.55 20.58
N ARG A 126 -2.77 16.45 21.92
CA ARG A 126 -2.54 15.19 22.66
C ARG A 126 -3.40 14.04 22.17
N PHE A 127 -4.71 14.26 21.98
CA PHE A 127 -5.62 13.21 21.48
C PHE A 127 -5.37 12.85 20.01
N LEU A 128 -5.14 13.85 19.15
CA LEU A 128 -4.82 13.61 17.73
C LEU A 128 -3.51 12.82 17.56
N VAL A 129 -2.47 13.14 18.33
CA VAL A 129 -1.19 12.40 18.29
C VAL A 129 -1.34 10.99 18.84
N ALA A 130 -2.02 10.80 19.98
CA ALA A 130 -2.21 9.46 20.57
C ALA A 130 -3.06 8.55 19.67
N GLY A 131 -4.18 9.06 19.13
CA GLY A 131 -5.03 8.31 18.19
C GLY A 131 -4.30 8.03 16.87
N GLY A 132 -3.54 9.00 16.37
CA GLY A 132 -2.71 8.85 15.19
C GLY A 132 -1.58 7.83 15.37
N ALA A 133 -0.94 7.78 16.54
CA ALA A 133 0.06 6.77 16.87
C ALA A 133 -0.53 5.37 16.98
N GLY A 134 -1.67 5.21 17.66
CA GLY A 134 -2.39 3.93 17.73
C GLY A 134 -2.81 3.43 16.34
N GLY A 135 -3.39 4.31 15.52
CA GLY A 135 -3.72 4.02 14.13
C GLY A 135 -2.50 3.66 13.28
N ALA A 136 -1.37 4.35 13.47
CA ALA A 136 -0.14 4.10 12.70
C ALA A 136 0.48 2.74 13.04
N VAL A 137 0.44 2.32 14.31
CA VAL A 137 0.86 0.97 14.73
C VAL A 137 -0.04 -0.10 14.10
N ILE A 138 -1.37 0.09 14.11
CA ILE A 138 -2.30 -0.85 13.47
C ILE A 138 -2.05 -0.92 11.96
N ALA A 139 -1.98 0.24 11.28
CA ALA A 139 -1.71 0.31 9.85
C ALA A 139 -0.38 -0.34 9.47
N ALA A 140 0.70 -0.09 10.24
CA ALA A 140 2.00 -0.73 10.02
C ALA A 140 1.91 -2.26 10.18
N LEU A 141 1.27 -2.77 11.24
CA LEU A 141 1.11 -4.22 11.47
C LEU A 141 0.36 -4.90 10.31
N LEU A 142 -0.74 -4.30 9.83
CA LEU A 142 -1.48 -4.80 8.67
C LEU A 142 -0.64 -4.69 7.37
N GLY A 143 0.20 -3.67 7.24
CA GLY A 143 1.15 -3.53 6.14
C GLY A 143 2.24 -4.60 6.13
N TRP A 144 2.67 -5.08 7.31
CA TRP A 144 3.59 -6.23 7.42
C TRP A 144 2.92 -7.56 7.08
N PHE A 145 1.62 -7.73 7.31
CA PHE A 145 0.84 -8.85 6.76
C PHE A 145 0.75 -8.78 5.22
N ALA A 146 0.43 -7.60 4.65
CA ALA A 146 0.39 -7.42 3.20
C ALA A 146 1.75 -7.70 2.54
N ALA A 147 2.86 -7.19 3.12
CA ALA A 147 4.22 -7.43 2.65
C ALA A 147 4.77 -8.85 2.94
N GLY A 148 3.95 -9.79 3.43
CA GLY A 148 4.33 -11.18 3.67
C GLY A 148 5.47 -11.36 4.67
N TRP A 149 5.61 -10.47 5.65
CA TRP A 149 6.68 -10.48 6.66
C TRP A 149 8.13 -10.44 6.11
N ARG A 150 8.33 -9.97 4.88
CA ARG A 150 9.64 -9.88 4.23
C ARG A 150 10.45 -8.70 4.74
N LEU A 151 11.73 -8.92 5.05
CA LEU A 151 12.65 -7.82 5.44
C LEU A 151 13.20 -7.07 4.22
N SER A 152 13.50 -7.79 3.13
CA SER A 152 14.12 -7.25 1.91
C SER A 152 13.21 -7.33 0.67
N ASP A 153 13.36 -6.30 -0.17
CA ASP A 153 12.54 -6.02 -1.35
C ASP A 153 13.41 -5.87 -2.59
N LYS A 154 12.87 -6.22 -3.76
CA LYS A 154 13.45 -5.85 -5.07
C LYS A 154 12.76 -4.62 -5.66
N SER A 155 11.54 -4.29 -5.23
CA SER A 155 10.97 -2.95 -5.46
C SER A 155 11.58 -1.98 -4.44
N GLN A 156 12.31 -0.96 -4.91
CA GLN A 156 12.79 0.11 -4.03
C GLN A 156 11.63 0.92 -3.44
N THR A 157 10.57 1.13 -4.23
CA THR A 157 9.35 1.84 -3.84
C THR A 157 8.67 1.18 -2.65
N LEU A 158 8.43 -0.14 -2.71
CA LEU A 158 7.83 -0.94 -1.63
C LEU A 158 8.73 -0.97 -0.39
N GLY A 159 10.04 -1.10 -0.57
CA GLY A 159 11.01 -1.12 0.52
C GLY A 159 11.03 0.19 1.30
N LEU A 160 11.06 1.32 0.58
CA LEU A 160 10.94 2.65 1.17
C LEU A 160 9.58 2.83 1.86
N HIS A 161 8.48 2.42 1.21
CA HIS A 161 7.13 2.51 1.78
C HIS A 161 7.01 1.76 3.12
N ARG A 162 7.41 0.49 3.17
CA ARG A 162 7.32 -0.33 4.40
C ARG A 162 8.18 0.20 5.53
N TRP A 163 9.44 0.55 5.25
CA TRP A 163 10.35 1.04 6.28
C TRP A 163 10.00 2.46 6.76
N ASN A 164 9.58 3.36 5.87
CA ASN A 164 9.04 4.66 6.25
C ASN A 164 7.76 4.51 7.09
N GLY A 165 6.85 3.61 6.73
CA GLY A 165 5.61 3.37 7.49
C GLY A 165 5.86 2.85 8.91
N THR A 166 6.81 1.92 9.02
CA THR A 166 7.27 1.39 10.31
C THR A 166 7.95 2.49 11.15
N ALA A 167 8.76 3.35 10.52
CA ALA A 167 9.37 4.49 11.19
C ALA A 167 8.34 5.53 11.65
N ILE A 168 7.32 5.85 10.84
CA ILE A 168 6.22 6.76 11.19
C ILE A 168 5.48 6.25 12.43
N ALA A 169 5.16 4.96 12.51
CA ALA A 169 4.53 4.37 13.69
C ALA A 169 5.40 4.54 14.96
N GLY A 170 6.71 4.27 14.85
CA GLY A 170 7.66 4.49 15.96
C GLY A 170 7.77 5.97 16.38
N PHE A 171 7.92 6.88 15.42
CA PHE A 171 8.00 8.32 15.68
C PHE A 171 6.69 8.90 16.23
N ALA A 172 5.53 8.37 15.85
CA ALA A 172 4.24 8.78 16.40
C ALA A 172 4.08 8.37 17.89
N LEU A 173 4.61 7.20 18.28
CA LEU A 173 4.69 6.82 19.70
C LEU A 173 5.64 7.75 20.48
N VAL A 174 6.79 8.13 19.92
CA VAL A 174 7.70 9.12 20.52
C VAL A 174 7.04 10.49 20.64
N ALA A 175 6.34 10.96 19.61
CA ALA A 175 5.57 12.20 19.62
C ALA A 175 4.45 12.17 20.68
N THR A 176 3.80 11.02 20.88
CA THR A 176 2.81 10.81 21.96
C THR A 176 3.49 10.98 23.32
N GLY A 177 4.64 10.31 23.55
CA GLY A 177 5.42 10.46 24.78
C GLY A 177 5.80 11.92 25.07
N LEU A 178 6.24 12.66 24.04
CA LEU A 178 6.57 14.09 24.14
C LEU A 178 5.35 14.96 24.48
N ALA A 179 4.19 14.71 23.84
CA ALA A 179 2.95 15.46 24.05
C ALA A 179 2.38 15.33 25.47
N PHE A 180 2.57 14.17 26.12
CA PHE A 180 2.08 13.92 27.47
C PHE A 180 3.12 14.19 28.57
N ARG A 181 4.43 14.05 28.30
CA ARG A 181 5.49 14.18 29.33
C ARG A 181 6.19 15.53 29.37
N SER A 182 6.25 16.27 28.26
CA SER A 182 7.07 17.49 28.17
C SER A 182 6.27 18.77 28.40
N HIS A 183 6.74 19.64 29.30
CA HIS A 183 6.34 21.05 29.33
C HIS A 183 6.94 21.85 28.16
N ASN A 184 8.08 21.42 27.61
CA ASN A 184 8.70 22.06 26.45
C ASN A 184 8.16 21.44 25.16
N ARG A 185 7.35 22.19 24.41
CA ARG A 185 6.73 21.72 23.15
C ARG A 185 7.72 21.63 21.97
N THR A 186 8.95 22.14 22.06
CA THR A 186 9.90 22.13 20.92
C THR A 186 10.20 20.72 20.39
N GLY A 187 10.35 19.73 21.28
CA GLY A 187 10.52 18.33 20.85
C GLY A 187 9.30 17.77 20.11
N LEU A 188 8.10 18.07 20.60
CA LEU A 188 6.84 17.68 19.95
C LEU A 188 6.69 18.36 18.58
N ARG A 189 6.99 19.66 18.48
CA ARG A 189 6.96 20.44 17.24
C ARG A 189 7.88 19.87 16.17
N PHE A 190 9.12 19.54 16.56
CA PHE A 190 10.06 18.86 15.67
C PHE A 190 9.55 17.49 15.22
N ALA A 191 9.07 16.66 16.16
CA ALA A 191 8.53 15.34 15.84
C ALA A 191 7.31 15.42 14.90
N LEU A 192 6.41 16.39 15.09
CA LEU A 192 5.24 16.60 14.23
C LEU A 192 5.60 17.14 12.84
N ALA A 193 6.62 18.02 12.74
CA ALA A 193 7.13 18.47 11.44
C ALA A 193 7.75 17.31 10.66
N VAL A 194 8.57 16.48 11.32
CA VAL A 194 9.16 15.26 10.73
C VAL A 194 8.07 14.27 10.30
N LEU A 195 7.08 14.01 11.16
CA LEU A 195 5.96 13.12 10.84
C LEU A 195 5.13 13.65 9.66
N ALA A 196 4.83 14.94 9.59
CA ALA A 196 4.08 15.52 8.48
C ALA A 196 4.82 15.35 7.13
N ILE A 197 6.14 15.60 7.11
CA ILE A 197 6.99 15.39 5.92
C ILE A 197 7.02 13.90 5.55
N ALA A 198 7.23 13.02 6.54
CA ALA A 198 7.28 11.57 6.32
C ALA A 198 5.94 11.00 5.81
N LEU A 199 4.81 11.55 6.25
CA LEU A 199 3.46 11.19 5.79
C LEU A 199 3.18 11.67 4.36
N VAL A 200 3.66 12.85 3.96
CA VAL A 200 3.59 13.30 2.56
C VAL A 200 4.45 12.40 1.67
N ALA A 201 5.67 12.09 2.09
CA ALA A 201 6.53 11.11 1.39
C ALA A 201 5.88 9.71 1.33
N GLN A 202 5.13 9.32 2.37
CA GLN A 202 4.41 8.05 2.38
C GLN A 202 3.23 8.03 1.42
N GLY A 203 2.50 9.14 1.32
CA GLY A 203 1.44 9.32 0.31
C GLY A 203 2.00 9.20 -1.10
N TYR A 204 3.15 9.83 -1.39
CA TYR A 204 3.86 9.70 -2.66
C TYR A 204 4.26 8.25 -2.95
N LEU A 205 4.94 7.57 -2.02
CA LEU A 205 5.36 6.17 -2.18
C LEU A 205 4.17 5.21 -2.31
N GLY A 206 3.03 5.50 -1.66
CA GLY A 206 1.78 4.79 -1.88
C GLY A 206 1.21 5.01 -3.28
N GLY A 207 1.28 6.24 -3.79
CA GLY A 207 0.87 6.60 -5.15
C GLY A 207 1.70 5.90 -6.22
N GLU A 208 3.03 5.88 -6.10
CA GLU A 208 3.94 5.19 -7.04
C GLU A 208 3.61 3.69 -7.17
N MET A 209 3.20 3.02 -6.08
CA MET A 209 2.82 1.60 -6.11
C MET A 209 1.44 1.32 -6.73
N VAL A 210 0.62 2.35 -6.95
CA VAL A 210 -0.75 2.24 -7.50
C VAL A 210 -0.85 2.80 -8.92
N PHE A 211 -0.07 3.85 -9.21
CA PHE A 211 -0.10 4.60 -10.47
C PHE A 211 1.22 4.53 -11.27
N GLY A 212 2.20 3.77 -10.78
CA GLY A 212 3.53 3.63 -11.41
C GLY A 212 4.50 4.76 -11.05
N LEU A 213 5.76 4.60 -11.47
CA LEU A 213 6.86 5.52 -11.19
C LEU A 213 6.64 6.92 -11.80
N ASN A 214 6.97 7.97 -11.05
CA ASN A 214 6.73 9.38 -11.36
C ASN A 214 5.28 9.68 -11.77
N HIS A 215 4.30 9.16 -11.03
CA HIS A 215 2.86 9.40 -11.30
C HIS A 215 2.43 10.88 -11.27
N LEU A 216 3.28 11.77 -10.73
CA LEU A 216 3.04 13.22 -10.71
C LEU A 216 3.67 13.97 -11.91
N GLY A 217 4.45 13.30 -12.77
CA GLY A 217 5.06 13.88 -13.97
C GLY A 217 6.06 15.02 -13.70
N ILE A 218 6.64 15.09 -12.50
CA ILE A 218 7.57 16.15 -12.10
C ILE A 218 8.94 15.90 -12.76
N ARG A 219 9.68 16.98 -13.06
CA ARG A 219 10.99 16.97 -13.73
C ARG A 219 12.11 17.42 -12.81
#